data_AF-A0A1V9ZRN7-F1
#
_entry.id   AF-A0A1V9ZRN7-F1
#
_cell.length_a   1.000
_cell.length_b   1.000
_cell.length_c   1.000
_cell.angle_alpha   90.00
_cell.angle_beta   90.00
_cell.angle_gamma   90.00
#
_symmetry.space_group_name_H-M   'P 1'
#
loop_
_entity.id
_entity.type
_entity.pdbx_description
1 polymer ?
#
loop_
_entity_poly.entity_id
_entity_poly.type
_entity_poly.pdbx_seq_one_letter_code
_entity_poly.pdbx_strand_id
1 'polypeptide(L)'
;MLRAWTVGLLAALGAVAADPASNPHCYLIPVLVISPETPLPAMNCVTKPFPANDCMKEAVRAKLTTVDTIATHGTTWNCLDDAEHTEYSSTVHYRGDSTLRLIKHQMAIKLDKPESFLGMPADTPWSLHGPYFDASLLRNHVAHHLFRQAGRYSPRTKHVALYIRNAAGVPEYKGFYLVLETVSYGPNRVGLAENTANCSAAERSNGGWAWLFDPLSYGSYSPNILKNSYTNQFGGGRPLLTYPSGETTSQAMRDDFVSPNGFLPQYHKYLWEGMLNPDGLAAHIDIGSFADYMLHTEWSLNQDAYSRSMYFFKDRDHPIEAGPVWDFNLAFGMGAKARAQNWLFQTHEMWKRLTCNYKFTSVLIARWKSLRATVWADDKIEAFVTAARIPFDKMLTKCPHNDWMSSQPSCAHVALSTRGSYDDQVNAMVTATLSRARWMDAHIESLYQPLSARVCMGVGRIPKYNCGRDGNDNGCLSNPKPYYEAVEIPPIRKANSAKCNGPAPLDAHHQPSVDPCWLAVGRYGKAWWLTPTCSGFGWCPQGPGAKCQCTAGRKTFDCSAPAPAHMVIVASAENPVNMSNPLVWAGAAVALAAIAALFAVQRKRRTLGYATL
;
A
#
# COMPACT_ATOMS: atom_id res chain seq x y z
N MET A 1 59.22 -52.73 13.08
CA MET A 1 59.36 -51.92 11.86
C MET A 1 58.06 -52.01 11.05
N LEU A 2 57.03 -51.26 11.44
CA LEU A 2 55.73 -51.22 10.75
C LEU A 2 55.10 -49.86 11.08
N ARG A 3 55.51 -48.85 10.33
CA ARG A 3 54.93 -47.48 10.30
C ARG A 3 55.70 -46.71 9.23
N ALA A 4 55.15 -46.59 8.03
CA ALA A 4 55.45 -45.49 7.08
C ALA A 4 54.73 -45.62 5.72
N TRP A 5 53.47 -46.07 5.62
CA TRP A 5 52.76 -46.07 4.32
C TRP A 5 51.24 -45.91 4.49
N THR A 6 50.76 -44.84 5.13
CA THR A 6 49.32 -44.47 5.11
C THR A 6 49.07 -42.99 5.45
N VAL A 7 49.95 -42.07 5.05
CA VAL A 7 49.66 -40.62 5.16
C VAL A 7 50.17 -39.93 3.91
N GLY A 8 49.32 -39.83 2.88
CA GLY A 8 49.71 -39.15 1.65
C GLY A 8 48.76 -39.34 0.48
N LEU A 9 47.44 -39.43 0.71
CA LEU A 9 46.46 -39.42 -0.39
C LEU A 9 45.04 -39.06 0.07
N LEU A 10 44.89 -38.02 0.88
CA LEU A 10 43.56 -37.52 1.30
C LEU A 10 43.49 -35.99 1.47
N ALA A 11 44.43 -35.26 0.85
CA ALA A 11 44.46 -33.79 0.89
C ALA A 11 44.57 -33.21 -0.53
N ALA A 12 43.65 -33.58 -1.41
CA ALA A 12 43.42 -32.88 -2.69
C ALA A 12 42.07 -33.30 -3.31
N LEU A 13 40.99 -33.34 -2.52
CA LEU A 13 39.65 -33.18 -3.07
C LEU A 13 39.23 -31.76 -2.72
N GLY A 14 39.76 -30.79 -3.47
CA GLY A 14 39.10 -29.50 -3.56
C GLY A 14 37.69 -29.77 -4.04
N ALA A 15 36.68 -29.46 -3.23
CA ALA A 15 35.30 -29.46 -3.68
C ALA A 15 35.26 -28.56 -4.92
N VAL A 16 35.12 -29.15 -6.10
CA VAL A 16 34.85 -28.39 -7.32
C VAL A 16 33.54 -27.68 -7.02
N ALA A 17 33.60 -26.36 -6.80
CA ALA A 17 32.41 -25.57 -6.54
C ALA A 17 31.44 -25.86 -7.69
N ALA A 18 30.26 -26.42 -7.36
CA ALA A 18 29.25 -26.75 -8.34
C ALA A 18 28.93 -25.48 -9.14
N ASP A 19 28.82 -25.59 -10.46
CA ASP A 19 28.49 -24.47 -11.34
C ASP A 19 27.26 -23.73 -10.79
N PRO A 20 27.38 -22.44 -10.39
CA PRO A 20 26.27 -21.65 -9.86
C PRO A 20 25.06 -21.58 -10.81
N ALA A 21 25.27 -21.79 -12.12
CA ALA A 21 24.18 -21.90 -13.08
C ALA A 21 23.35 -23.18 -12.93
N SER A 22 23.91 -24.25 -12.35
CA SER A 22 23.20 -25.49 -12.04
C SER A 22 22.68 -25.56 -10.59
N ASN A 23 23.24 -24.77 -9.69
CA ASN A 23 22.81 -24.72 -8.29
C ASN A 23 21.43 -24.03 -8.16
N PRO A 24 20.40 -24.69 -7.60
CA PRO A 24 19.06 -24.12 -7.46
C PRO A 24 18.95 -23.06 -6.35
N HIS A 25 20.00 -22.89 -5.54
CA HIS A 25 20.14 -21.87 -4.48
C HIS A 25 21.00 -20.66 -4.91
N CYS A 26 21.34 -20.56 -6.19
CA CYS A 26 22.07 -19.43 -6.77
C CYS A 26 21.19 -18.66 -7.76
N TYR A 27 21.22 -17.33 -7.67
CA TYR A 27 20.26 -16.42 -8.29
C TYR A 27 20.93 -15.24 -9.00
N LEU A 28 20.29 -14.72 -10.05
CA LEU A 28 20.70 -13.50 -10.75
C LEU A 28 20.14 -12.23 -10.11
N ILE A 29 19.42 -12.41 -9.00
CA ILE A 29 18.88 -11.36 -8.14
C ILE A 29 19.44 -11.58 -6.72
N PRO A 30 19.40 -10.58 -5.83
CA PRO A 30 19.84 -10.76 -4.46
C PRO A 30 19.11 -11.87 -3.72
N VAL A 31 19.79 -12.49 -2.76
CA VAL A 31 19.18 -13.39 -1.79
C VAL A 31 18.89 -12.59 -0.52
N LEU A 32 17.67 -12.71 0.01
CA LEU A 32 17.27 -12.16 1.30
C LEU A 32 16.90 -13.31 2.24
N VAL A 33 17.60 -13.43 3.36
CA VAL A 33 17.29 -14.39 4.43
C VAL A 33 16.75 -13.63 5.63
N ILE A 34 15.54 -13.98 6.07
CA ILE A 34 14.95 -13.49 7.32
C ILE A 34 15.16 -14.56 8.38
N SER A 35 15.77 -14.18 9.50
CA SER A 35 16.00 -15.03 10.67
C SER A 35 15.22 -14.47 11.87
N PRO A 36 13.94 -14.83 12.04
CA PRO A 36 13.14 -14.42 13.18
C PRO A 36 13.70 -14.96 14.50
N GLU A 37 13.71 -14.15 15.56
CA GLU A 37 14.09 -14.58 16.91
C GLU A 37 13.04 -15.51 17.52
N THR A 38 11.77 -15.30 17.16
CA THR A 38 10.65 -16.20 17.48
C THR A 38 9.92 -16.59 16.20
N PRO A 39 9.19 -17.73 16.16
CA PRO A 39 8.42 -18.10 14.98
C PRO A 39 7.41 -17.01 14.59
N LEU A 40 7.30 -16.73 13.29
CA LEU A 40 6.26 -15.86 12.76
C LEU A 40 4.86 -16.45 13.05
N PRO A 41 3.81 -15.60 13.16
CA PRO A 41 2.45 -16.07 13.39
C PRO A 41 2.01 -17.13 12.38
N ALA A 42 1.40 -18.21 12.86
CA ALA A 42 0.84 -19.23 11.99
C ALA A 42 -0.59 -18.86 11.57
N MET A 43 -1.05 -19.38 10.42
CA MET A 43 -2.39 -19.14 9.87
C MET A 43 -3.56 -19.52 10.80
N ASN A 44 -3.30 -20.33 11.83
CA ASN A 44 -4.25 -20.71 12.87
C ASN A 44 -4.25 -19.77 14.09
N CYS A 45 -3.52 -18.64 14.05
CA CYS A 45 -3.52 -17.69 15.15
C CYS A 45 -4.93 -17.17 15.44
N VAL A 46 -5.24 -16.97 16.72
CA VAL A 46 -6.56 -16.51 17.16
C VAL A 46 -6.46 -15.02 17.48
N THR A 47 -7.11 -14.20 16.65
CA THR A 47 -7.23 -12.76 16.91
C THR A 47 -8.08 -12.53 18.15
N LYS A 48 -7.61 -11.68 19.07
CA LYS A 48 -8.37 -11.28 20.26
C LYS A 48 -9.72 -10.63 19.85
N PRO A 49 -10.77 -10.69 20.70
CA PRO A 49 -12.02 -9.99 20.43
C PRO A 49 -11.77 -8.51 20.11
N PHE A 50 -12.49 -7.97 19.12
CA PHE A 50 -12.35 -6.56 18.76
C PHE A 50 -12.72 -5.65 19.94
N PRO A 51 -12.03 -4.52 20.11
CA PRO A 51 -11.03 -3.95 19.19
C PRO A 51 -9.60 -4.46 19.45
N ALA A 52 -8.94 -5.02 18.42
CA ALA A 52 -7.61 -5.62 18.53
C ALA A 52 -6.87 -5.64 17.18
N ASN A 53 -5.53 -5.74 17.24
CA ASN A 53 -4.70 -6.04 16.08
C ASN A 53 -4.97 -7.47 15.57
N ASP A 54 -4.86 -7.65 14.25
CA ASP A 54 -4.86 -8.97 13.63
C ASP A 54 -3.62 -9.74 14.10
N CYS A 55 -3.79 -10.93 14.65
CA CYS A 55 -2.68 -11.73 15.18
C CYS A 55 -1.64 -12.09 14.11
N MET A 56 -2.02 -12.15 12.83
CA MET A 56 -1.06 -12.37 11.74
C MET A 56 -0.09 -11.20 11.58
N LYS A 57 -0.46 -10.00 12.04
CA LYS A 57 0.39 -8.80 11.96
C LYS A 57 1.26 -8.59 13.19
N GLU A 58 1.35 -9.58 14.08
CA GLU A 58 2.25 -9.49 15.22
C GLU A 58 3.70 -9.30 14.75
N ALA A 59 4.37 -8.36 15.39
CA ALA A 59 5.71 -7.94 15.04
C ALA A 59 6.75 -8.76 15.79
N VAL A 60 7.69 -9.32 15.05
CA VAL A 60 8.72 -10.23 15.54
C VAL A 60 10.09 -9.64 15.24
N ARG A 61 10.99 -9.68 16.23
CA ARG A 61 12.39 -9.31 16.04
C ARG A 61 13.07 -10.28 15.07
N ALA A 62 13.86 -9.76 14.15
CA ALA A 62 14.54 -10.59 13.16
C ALA A 62 15.87 -9.98 12.73
N LYS A 63 16.82 -10.87 12.47
CA LYS A 63 18.06 -10.55 11.75
C LYS A 63 17.83 -10.78 10.26
N LEU A 64 18.16 -9.79 9.44
CA LEU A 64 18.13 -9.91 7.98
C LEU A 64 19.54 -10.12 7.47
N THR A 65 19.69 -11.00 6.49
CA THR A 65 20.96 -11.20 5.77
C THR A 65 20.68 -11.03 4.29
N THR A 66 21.45 -10.16 3.61
CA THR A 66 21.37 -9.95 2.16
C THR A 66 22.65 -10.34 1.46
N VAL A 67 22.55 -11.13 0.40
CA VAL A 67 23.63 -11.42 -0.54
C VAL A 67 23.33 -10.67 -1.84
N ASP A 68 24.08 -9.61 -2.11
CA ASP A 68 24.01 -8.81 -3.36
C ASP A 68 25.45 -8.45 -3.80
N THR A 69 26.20 -9.45 -4.27
CA THR A 69 27.63 -9.33 -4.60
C THR A 69 27.88 -9.05 -6.09
N ILE A 70 26.85 -9.16 -6.94
CA ILE A 70 26.95 -8.99 -8.40
C ILE A 70 27.56 -7.64 -8.78
N ALA A 71 27.11 -6.55 -8.14
CA ALA A 71 27.56 -5.20 -8.46
C ALA A 71 28.90 -4.83 -7.80
N THR A 72 29.20 -5.40 -6.64
CA THR A 72 30.38 -5.05 -5.84
C THR A 72 31.61 -5.86 -6.20
N HIS A 73 31.43 -7.11 -6.65
CA HIS A 73 32.52 -8.04 -6.93
C HIS A 73 32.54 -8.57 -8.36
N GLY A 74 31.62 -8.10 -9.21
CA GLY A 74 31.51 -8.57 -10.59
C GLY A 74 31.14 -10.06 -10.69
N THR A 75 30.55 -10.63 -9.64
CA THR A 75 30.02 -12.00 -9.69
C THR A 75 28.80 -12.03 -10.62
N THR A 76 28.50 -13.19 -11.21
CA THR A 76 27.29 -13.35 -12.03
C THR A 76 26.11 -13.85 -11.20
N TRP A 77 26.34 -14.48 -10.05
CA TRP A 77 25.31 -15.14 -9.25
C TRP A 77 25.48 -14.79 -7.78
N ASN A 78 24.36 -14.61 -7.08
CA ASN A 78 24.28 -14.58 -5.62
C ASN A 78 23.81 -15.95 -5.13
N CYS A 79 24.57 -16.60 -4.27
CA CYS A 79 24.19 -17.90 -3.69
C CYS A 79 23.83 -17.77 -2.21
N LEU A 80 22.93 -18.63 -1.74
CA LEU A 80 22.46 -18.64 -0.35
C LEU A 80 23.61 -18.74 0.67
N ASP A 81 24.65 -19.51 0.33
CA ASP A 81 25.78 -19.81 1.21
C ASP A 81 27.02 -18.93 0.94
N ASP A 82 26.87 -17.84 0.18
CA ASP A 82 27.95 -16.90 -0.06
C ASP A 82 28.46 -16.31 1.28
N ALA A 83 29.78 -16.38 1.48
CA ALA A 83 30.40 -15.90 2.71
C ALA A 83 30.25 -14.38 2.88
N GLU A 84 30.22 -13.64 1.78
CA GLU A 84 30.02 -12.20 1.80
C GLU A 84 28.53 -11.83 1.76
N HIS A 85 28.11 -11.11 2.79
CA HIS A 85 26.74 -10.68 2.96
C HIS A 85 26.68 -9.43 3.85
N THR A 86 25.54 -8.74 3.85
CA THR A 86 25.25 -7.64 4.77
C THR A 86 24.15 -8.05 5.73
N GLU A 87 24.28 -7.66 7.00
CA GLU A 87 23.33 -8.00 8.05
C GLU A 87 22.65 -6.77 8.63
N TYR A 88 21.38 -6.92 9.00
CA TYR A 88 20.58 -5.85 9.58
C TYR A 88 19.79 -6.34 10.78
N SER A 89 19.71 -5.52 11.82
CA SER A 89 18.78 -5.71 12.92
C SER A 89 17.44 -5.06 12.59
N SER A 90 16.36 -5.81 12.79
CA SER A 90 15.04 -5.40 12.32
C SER A 90 13.89 -5.98 13.14
N THR A 91 12.70 -5.46 12.87
CA THR A 91 11.43 -6.09 13.20
C THR A 91 10.67 -6.40 11.91
N VAL A 92 10.02 -7.56 11.83
CA VAL A 92 9.22 -8.00 10.69
C VAL A 92 7.80 -8.40 11.12
N HIS A 93 6.82 -8.23 10.24
CA HIS A 93 5.47 -8.76 10.43
C HIS A 93 4.80 -9.02 9.08
N TYR A 94 3.76 -9.85 9.04
CA TYR A 94 2.95 -9.96 7.83
C TYR A 94 2.14 -8.68 7.60
N ARG A 95 1.93 -8.33 6.33
CA ARG A 95 1.22 -7.12 5.92
C ARG A 95 0.13 -7.41 4.88
N GLY A 96 -0.63 -6.36 4.60
CA GLY A 96 -1.81 -6.42 3.73
C GLY A 96 -3.06 -6.75 4.53
N ASP A 97 -4.07 -7.26 3.85
CA ASP A 97 -5.35 -7.59 4.47
C ASP A 97 -5.94 -8.87 3.85
N SER A 98 -6.48 -8.82 2.64
CA SER A 98 -6.90 -10.04 1.92
C SER A 98 -5.71 -10.98 1.68
N THR A 99 -4.52 -10.41 1.45
CA THR A 99 -3.28 -11.17 1.21
C THR A 99 -2.72 -11.86 2.44
N LEU A 100 -3.20 -11.55 3.64
CA LEU A 100 -2.83 -12.30 4.85
C LEU A 100 -3.28 -13.76 4.76
N ARG A 101 -4.26 -14.08 3.91
CA ARG A 101 -4.81 -15.44 3.77
C ARG A 101 -4.19 -16.25 2.63
N LEU A 102 -3.15 -15.73 1.99
CA LEU A 102 -2.41 -16.44 0.94
C LEU A 102 -1.31 -17.28 1.58
N ILE A 103 -0.97 -18.40 0.96
CA ILE A 103 0.19 -19.22 1.39
C ILE A 103 1.52 -18.47 1.25
N LYS A 104 1.56 -17.50 0.33
CA LYS A 104 2.70 -16.60 0.11
C LYS A 104 2.35 -15.23 0.67
N HIS A 105 2.68 -15.02 1.94
CA HIS A 105 2.38 -13.79 2.64
C HIS A 105 3.23 -12.61 2.15
N GLN A 106 2.67 -11.41 2.20
CA GLN A 106 3.44 -10.17 2.13
C GLN A 106 3.99 -9.83 3.51
N MET A 107 5.16 -9.20 3.59
CA MET A 107 5.77 -8.80 4.86
C MET A 107 6.14 -7.32 4.87
N ALA A 108 6.10 -6.70 6.05
CA ALA A 108 6.73 -5.42 6.31
C ALA A 108 8.01 -5.66 7.11
N ILE A 109 9.05 -4.93 6.77
CA ILE A 109 10.35 -4.92 7.42
C ILE A 109 10.56 -3.52 7.98
N LYS A 110 11.00 -3.42 9.23
CA LYS A 110 11.45 -2.17 9.85
C LYS A 110 12.86 -2.37 10.40
N LEU A 111 13.85 -1.76 9.75
CA LEU A 111 15.21 -1.72 10.26
C LEU A 111 15.27 -0.84 11.51
N ASP A 112 16.19 -1.14 12.43
CA ASP A 112 16.31 -0.41 13.69
C ASP A 112 16.78 1.03 13.50
N LYS A 113 17.61 1.26 12.49
CA LYS A 113 18.14 2.57 12.11
C LYS A 113 18.04 2.74 10.59
N PRO A 114 18.01 3.99 10.08
CA PRO A 114 17.97 4.23 8.64
C PRO A 114 19.24 3.70 7.97
N GLU A 115 19.11 2.71 7.08
CA GLU A 115 20.24 2.10 6.37
C GLU A 115 19.90 1.86 4.91
N SER A 116 20.92 1.90 4.05
CA SER A 116 20.76 1.48 2.66
C SER A 116 20.45 -0.01 2.61
N PHE A 117 19.46 -0.37 1.78
CA PHE A 117 18.98 -1.74 1.68
C PHE A 117 18.90 -2.12 0.19
N LEU A 118 19.68 -3.14 -0.22
CA LEU A 118 19.74 -3.65 -1.59
C LEU A 118 20.03 -2.56 -2.65
N GLY A 119 20.95 -1.64 -2.31
CA GLY A 119 21.33 -0.51 -3.17
C GLY A 119 20.34 0.66 -3.20
N MET A 120 19.24 0.59 -2.45
CA MET A 120 18.30 1.70 -2.33
C MET A 120 18.70 2.66 -1.18
N PRO A 121 18.57 3.99 -1.36
CA PRO A 121 18.76 5.00 -0.33
C PRO A 121 18.15 4.71 1.04
N ALA A 122 18.91 5.11 2.06
CA ALA A 122 18.69 4.75 3.44
C ALA A 122 17.32 5.17 3.98
N ASP A 123 16.64 4.23 4.64
CA ASP A 123 15.41 4.43 5.41
C ASP A 123 15.19 3.21 6.33
N THR A 124 14.19 3.28 7.21
CA THR A 124 13.83 2.17 8.12
C THR A 124 12.73 1.25 7.58
N PRO A 125 11.64 1.73 6.94
CA PRO A 125 10.52 0.87 6.61
C PRO A 125 10.59 0.38 5.16
N TRP A 126 10.52 -0.93 4.99
CA TRP A 126 10.55 -1.63 3.71
C TRP A 126 9.38 -2.59 3.60
N SER A 127 8.93 -2.80 2.38
CA SER A 127 7.80 -3.66 2.08
C SER A 127 8.24 -4.81 1.21
N LEU A 128 7.85 -6.02 1.57
CA LEU A 128 8.18 -7.23 0.87
C LEU A 128 6.90 -7.80 0.25
N HIS A 129 6.73 -7.57 -1.04
CA HIS A 129 5.58 -8.02 -1.82
C HIS A 129 5.84 -9.43 -2.36
N GLY A 130 5.02 -10.39 -1.95
CA GLY A 130 5.00 -11.74 -2.51
C GLY A 130 4.02 -11.79 -3.66
N PRO A 131 4.47 -11.65 -4.93
CA PRO A 131 3.57 -11.79 -6.07
C PRO A 131 3.05 -13.22 -6.09
N TYR A 132 1.79 -13.39 -5.68
CA TYR A 132 1.10 -14.68 -5.70
C TYR A 132 0.17 -14.79 -6.90
N PHE A 133 -0.63 -13.75 -7.13
CA PHE A 133 -1.50 -13.66 -8.31
C PHE A 133 -0.78 -13.06 -9.53
N ASP A 134 0.25 -12.25 -9.31
CA ASP A 134 1.05 -11.67 -10.40
C ASP A 134 2.10 -12.66 -10.88
N ALA A 135 1.70 -13.56 -11.77
CA ALA A 135 2.59 -14.57 -12.33
C ALA A 135 3.64 -14.01 -13.31
N SER A 136 3.52 -12.74 -13.71
CA SER A 136 4.59 -12.04 -14.45
C SER A 136 5.74 -11.63 -13.55
N LEU A 137 5.52 -11.54 -12.23
CA LEU A 137 6.44 -11.01 -11.21
C LEU A 137 6.82 -9.52 -11.39
N LEU A 138 6.24 -8.84 -12.39
CA LEU A 138 6.74 -7.54 -12.88
C LEU A 138 5.74 -6.39 -12.72
N ARG A 139 4.46 -6.59 -12.40
CA ARG A 139 3.45 -5.51 -12.48
C ARG A 139 3.76 -4.33 -11.56
N ASN A 140 4.06 -4.60 -10.29
CA ASN A 140 4.47 -3.56 -9.35
C ASN A 140 5.81 -2.91 -9.78
N HIS A 141 6.75 -3.71 -10.29
CA HIS A 141 8.05 -3.21 -10.74
C HIS A 141 7.90 -2.21 -11.91
N VAL A 142 7.10 -2.58 -12.91
CA VAL A 142 6.77 -1.75 -14.08
C VAL A 142 5.98 -0.52 -13.66
N ALA A 143 4.95 -0.66 -12.82
CA ALA A 143 4.17 0.47 -12.34
C ALA A 143 5.04 1.57 -11.73
N HIS A 144 5.88 1.20 -10.76
CA HIS A 144 6.72 2.14 -10.07
C HIS A 144 7.82 2.72 -10.96
N HIS A 145 8.37 1.92 -11.89
CA HIS A 145 9.31 2.43 -12.90
C HIS A 145 8.66 3.53 -13.75
N LEU A 146 7.48 3.27 -14.32
CA LEU A 146 6.79 4.21 -15.20
C LEU A 146 6.45 5.52 -14.48
N PHE A 147 6.00 5.47 -13.22
CA PHE A 147 5.72 6.69 -12.47
C PHE A 147 7.00 7.50 -12.17
N ARG A 148 8.12 6.82 -11.86
CA ARG A 148 9.42 7.50 -11.69
C ARG A 148 9.91 8.16 -12.98
N GLN A 149 9.65 7.55 -14.14
CA GLN A 149 10.01 8.14 -15.42
C GLN A 149 9.27 9.45 -15.70
N ALA A 150 8.08 9.66 -15.13
CA ALA A 150 7.40 10.96 -15.16
C ALA A 150 8.09 12.03 -14.27
N GLY A 151 9.20 11.69 -13.60
CA GLY A 151 9.99 12.60 -12.76
C GLY A 151 9.48 12.73 -11.33
N ARG A 152 8.49 11.92 -10.92
CA ARG A 152 7.91 11.95 -9.58
C ARG A 152 8.44 10.81 -8.71
N TYR A 153 8.45 11.02 -7.40
CA TYR A 153 8.77 9.94 -6.47
C TYR A 153 7.73 8.81 -6.60
N SER A 154 8.23 7.59 -6.76
CA SER A 154 7.51 6.33 -6.56
C SER A 154 8.47 5.37 -5.88
N PRO A 155 8.00 4.47 -5.01
CA PRO A 155 8.83 3.44 -4.38
C PRO A 155 9.83 2.82 -5.35
N ARG A 156 11.12 2.87 -5.04
CA ARG A 156 12.11 2.03 -5.71
C ARG A 156 11.87 0.58 -5.33
N THR A 157 12.30 -0.32 -6.21
CA THR A 157 11.98 -1.73 -6.09
C THR A 157 13.16 -2.60 -6.48
N LYS A 158 13.36 -3.72 -5.80
CA LYS A 158 14.38 -4.73 -6.10
C LYS A 158 13.80 -6.12 -5.90
N HIS A 159 13.89 -6.99 -6.89
CA HIS A 159 13.49 -8.40 -6.72
C HIS A 159 14.51 -9.15 -5.86
N VAL A 160 14.04 -10.12 -5.08
CA VAL A 160 14.88 -10.99 -4.25
C VAL A 160 14.39 -12.43 -4.28
N ALA A 161 15.31 -13.38 -4.11
CA ALA A 161 14.98 -14.74 -3.69
C ALA A 161 14.85 -14.75 -2.16
N LEU A 162 13.66 -15.05 -1.65
CA LEU A 162 13.39 -14.99 -0.21
C LEU A 162 13.58 -16.35 0.46
N TYR A 163 14.32 -16.34 1.57
CA TYR A 163 14.38 -17.43 2.53
C TYR A 163 13.92 -16.94 3.91
N ILE A 164 13.21 -17.80 4.64
CA ILE A 164 12.88 -17.55 6.05
C ILE A 164 13.37 -18.75 6.86
N ARG A 165 14.16 -18.51 7.90
CA ARG A 165 14.60 -19.58 8.80
C ARG A 165 13.43 -20.08 9.64
N ASN A 166 13.25 -21.39 9.68
CA ASN A 166 12.29 -22.02 10.59
C ASN A 166 12.85 -22.11 12.02
N ALA A 167 12.07 -22.70 12.94
CA ALA A 167 12.48 -22.83 14.35
C ALA A 167 13.77 -23.67 14.57
N ALA A 168 14.14 -24.52 13.61
CA ALA A 168 15.40 -25.27 13.63
C ALA A 168 16.58 -24.50 13.01
N GLY A 169 16.38 -23.24 12.62
CA GLY A 169 17.39 -22.40 11.98
C GLY A 169 17.63 -22.71 10.49
N VAL A 170 16.85 -23.62 9.89
CA VAL A 170 17.02 -24.02 8.48
C VAL A 170 16.34 -22.99 7.58
N PRO A 171 17.04 -22.41 6.58
CA PRO A 171 16.46 -21.45 5.66
C PRO A 171 15.52 -22.14 4.67
N GLU A 172 14.25 -21.77 4.68
CA GLU A 172 13.23 -22.29 3.76
C GLU A 172 12.94 -21.28 2.65
N TYR A 173 13.06 -21.71 1.39
CA TYR A 173 12.73 -20.89 0.24
C TYR A 173 11.24 -20.53 0.22
N LYS A 174 10.92 -19.27 -0.02
CA LYS A 174 9.55 -18.75 -0.09
C LYS A 174 9.17 -18.22 -1.47
N GLY A 175 10.06 -18.29 -2.46
CA GLY A 175 9.80 -17.79 -3.81
C GLY A 175 10.51 -16.48 -4.12
N PHE A 176 10.24 -15.98 -5.33
CA PHE A 176 10.63 -14.63 -5.70
C PHE A 176 9.69 -13.60 -5.08
N TYR A 177 10.28 -12.54 -4.54
CA TYR A 177 9.62 -11.41 -3.92
C TYR A 177 10.11 -10.10 -4.53
N LEU A 178 9.31 -9.06 -4.40
CA LEU A 178 9.68 -7.70 -4.73
C LEU A 178 9.83 -6.90 -3.43
N VAL A 179 11.03 -6.43 -3.12
CA VAL A 179 11.25 -5.44 -2.08
C VAL A 179 10.87 -4.08 -2.66
N LEU A 180 10.06 -3.33 -1.94
CA LEU A 180 9.67 -1.96 -2.24
C LEU A 180 10.00 -1.07 -1.04
N GLU A 181 10.25 0.19 -1.33
CA GLU A 181 10.23 1.22 -0.31
C GLU A 181 8.82 1.35 0.27
N THR A 182 8.69 1.33 1.60
CA THR A 182 7.43 1.78 2.19
C THR A 182 7.33 3.28 1.97
N VAL A 183 6.16 3.78 1.55
CA VAL A 183 5.92 5.22 1.42
C VAL A 183 6.16 5.88 2.78
N SER A 184 7.16 6.74 2.82
CA SER A 184 7.55 7.54 3.98
C SER A 184 7.83 8.98 3.52
N TYR A 185 7.97 9.90 4.48
CA TYR A 185 7.99 11.34 4.22
C TYR A 185 9.34 11.99 4.50
N GLY A 186 10.37 11.15 4.68
CA GLY A 186 11.76 11.60 4.83
C GLY A 186 12.40 12.05 3.50
N PRO A 187 13.64 12.59 3.56
CA PRO A 187 14.33 13.19 2.42
C PRO A 187 14.58 12.23 1.26
N ASN A 188 14.77 10.94 1.55
CA ASN A 188 15.02 9.90 0.55
C ASN A 188 13.73 9.29 -0.04
N ARG A 189 12.56 9.92 0.20
CA ARG A 189 11.23 9.41 -0.18
C ARG A 189 10.37 10.58 -0.69
N VAL A 190 9.17 10.81 -0.15
CA VAL A 190 8.30 11.93 -0.55
C VAL A 190 8.93 13.29 -0.23
N GLY A 191 9.68 13.36 0.87
CA GLY A 191 10.34 14.58 1.36
C GLY A 191 9.36 15.70 1.67
N LEU A 192 8.89 15.77 2.92
CA LEU A 192 8.07 16.88 3.42
C LEU A 192 8.84 17.70 4.47
N ALA A 193 8.52 19.00 4.53
CA ALA A 193 8.90 19.82 5.66
C ALA A 193 8.36 19.23 6.96
N GLU A 194 9.17 19.33 8.02
CA GLU A 194 8.80 18.79 9.31
C GLU A 194 7.53 19.47 9.86
N ASN A 195 6.63 18.63 10.39
CA ASN A 195 5.42 19.07 11.04
C ASN A 195 5.15 18.22 12.27
N THR A 196 5.73 18.61 13.40
CA THR A 196 5.61 17.89 14.67
C THR A 196 5.10 18.82 15.75
N ALA A 197 4.72 18.25 16.90
CA ALA A 197 4.38 19.03 18.08
C ALA A 197 5.57 19.80 18.69
N ASN A 198 6.77 19.69 18.11
CA ASN A 198 7.94 20.48 18.50
C ASN A 198 8.12 21.74 17.64
N CYS A 199 7.34 21.92 16.58
CA CYS A 199 7.40 23.10 15.73
C CYS A 199 6.68 24.30 16.36
N SER A 200 7.03 25.53 15.97
CA SER A 200 6.22 26.70 16.35
C SER A 200 4.81 26.65 15.76
N ALA A 201 3.86 27.41 16.30
CA ALA A 201 2.48 27.43 15.80
C ALA A 201 2.40 27.82 14.31
N ALA A 202 3.20 28.80 13.87
CA ALA A 202 3.26 29.23 12.47
C ALA A 202 3.85 28.15 11.54
N GLU A 203 4.85 27.39 11.99
CA GLU A 203 5.42 26.29 11.21
C GLU A 203 4.45 25.11 11.06
N ARG A 204 3.58 24.87 12.06
CA ARG A 204 2.59 23.78 12.03
C ARG A 204 1.39 24.09 11.14
N SER A 205 0.87 25.31 11.20
CA SER A 205 -0.33 25.71 10.43
C SER A 205 -0.13 25.54 8.92
N ASN A 206 1.12 25.59 8.47
CA ASN A 206 1.53 25.33 7.09
C ASN A 206 2.60 24.22 6.99
N GLY A 207 2.63 23.26 7.92
CA GLY A 207 3.59 22.16 7.89
C GLY A 207 3.29 21.11 6.81
N GLY A 208 4.16 20.12 6.70
CA GLY A 208 3.92 18.93 5.90
C GLY A 208 2.78 18.06 6.44
N TRP A 209 1.93 17.56 5.55
CA TRP A 209 0.84 16.63 5.85
C TRP A 209 0.79 15.53 4.81
N ALA A 210 0.39 14.32 5.21
CA ALA A 210 0.10 13.24 4.27
C ALA A 210 -1.01 12.32 4.78
N TRP A 211 -1.75 11.79 3.83
CA TRP A 211 -2.82 10.84 4.09
C TRP A 211 -2.99 9.89 2.92
N LEU A 212 -3.71 8.79 3.15
CA LEU A 212 -4.22 7.94 2.07
C LEU A 212 -5.71 7.65 2.25
N PHE A 213 -6.35 7.17 1.20
CA PHE A 213 -7.64 6.50 1.31
C PHE A 213 -7.46 4.99 1.25
N ASP A 214 -7.90 4.31 2.30
CA ASP A 214 -7.93 2.85 2.43
C ASP A 214 -8.98 2.49 3.53
N PRO A 215 -9.46 1.24 3.66
CA PRO A 215 -10.31 0.86 4.77
C PRO A 215 -9.65 1.09 6.12
N LEU A 216 -10.43 1.56 7.10
CA LEU A 216 -9.99 1.66 8.48
C LEU A 216 -9.43 0.33 8.98
N SER A 217 -8.27 0.36 9.61
CA SER A 217 -7.73 -0.74 10.41
C SER A 217 -7.66 -0.32 11.88
N TYR A 218 -7.64 -1.29 12.79
CA TYR A 218 -7.38 -1.00 14.19
C TYR A 218 -6.04 -0.26 14.32
N GLY A 219 -6.00 0.78 15.15
CA GLY A 219 -4.82 1.61 15.38
C GLY A 219 -4.51 2.63 14.29
N SER A 220 -5.24 2.64 13.15
CA SER A 220 -5.07 3.66 12.13
C SER A 220 -5.67 4.99 12.59
N TYR A 221 -4.98 6.10 12.27
CA TYR A 221 -5.49 7.44 12.56
C TYR A 221 -6.27 7.93 11.35
N SER A 222 -7.54 8.27 11.54
CA SER A 222 -8.44 8.73 10.51
C SER A 222 -9.04 10.09 10.88
N PRO A 223 -8.63 11.19 10.24
CA PRO A 223 -9.19 12.51 10.51
C PRO A 223 -10.71 12.53 10.48
N ASN A 224 -11.31 13.22 11.46
CA ASN A 224 -12.76 13.39 11.55
C ASN A 224 -13.21 14.65 10.77
N ILE A 225 -13.02 14.61 9.45
CA ILE A 225 -13.35 15.71 8.53
C ILE A 225 -14.79 16.18 8.73
N LEU A 226 -15.01 17.50 8.66
CA LEU A 226 -16.34 18.11 8.63
C LEU A 226 -17.21 17.48 7.53
N LYS A 227 -18.44 17.05 7.85
CA LYS A 227 -19.43 16.66 6.84
C LYS A 227 -20.33 17.83 6.53
N ASN A 228 -20.20 18.34 5.32
CA ASN A 228 -21.07 19.34 4.70
C ASN A 228 -21.31 18.94 3.24
N SER A 229 -22.07 19.74 2.48
CA SER A 229 -22.35 19.46 1.06
C SER A 229 -21.07 19.26 0.23
N TYR A 230 -20.03 20.06 0.46
CA TYR A 230 -18.78 20.00 -0.29
C TYR A 230 -17.99 18.72 -0.01
N THR A 231 -17.74 18.43 1.26
CA THR A 231 -16.95 17.26 1.68
C THR A 231 -17.70 15.95 1.43
N ASN A 232 -19.04 15.94 1.55
CA ASN A 232 -19.83 14.76 1.19
C ASN A 232 -19.76 14.46 -0.31
N GLN A 233 -19.69 15.48 -1.16
CA GLN A 233 -19.67 15.33 -2.61
C GLN A 233 -18.27 15.06 -3.18
N PHE A 234 -17.21 15.56 -2.55
CA PHE A 234 -15.86 15.50 -3.13
C PHE A 234 -14.80 14.91 -2.20
N GLY A 235 -15.10 14.75 -0.91
CA GLY A 235 -14.14 14.23 0.08
C GLY A 235 -13.99 12.72 0.07
N GLY A 236 -14.92 11.98 -0.55
CA GLY A 236 -14.89 10.52 -0.58
C GLY A 236 -15.07 9.92 0.81
N GLY A 237 -14.21 8.95 1.16
CA GLY A 237 -14.20 8.29 2.47
C GLY A 237 -13.56 9.14 3.57
N ARG A 238 -13.35 8.56 4.76
CA ARG A 238 -12.46 9.20 5.74
C ARG A 238 -11.01 8.93 5.34
N PRO A 239 -10.14 9.95 5.29
CA PRO A 239 -8.72 9.74 5.05
C PRO A 239 -8.07 8.98 6.21
N LEU A 240 -6.91 8.38 5.96
CA LEU A 240 -6.00 7.82 6.96
C LEU A 240 -4.75 8.69 7.02
N LEU A 241 -4.50 9.32 8.16
CA LEU A 241 -3.31 10.14 8.38
C LEU A 241 -2.06 9.26 8.39
N THR A 242 -1.08 9.65 7.58
CA THR A 242 0.22 8.98 7.48
C THR A 242 1.37 9.90 7.87
N TYR A 243 1.18 11.21 7.80
CA TYR A 243 2.11 12.19 8.32
C TYR A 243 1.40 13.48 8.76
N PRO A 244 1.76 14.06 9.92
CA PRO A 244 2.62 13.47 10.95
C PRO A 244 2.01 12.23 11.60
N SER A 245 2.79 11.49 12.40
CA SER A 245 2.25 10.34 13.12
C SER A 245 1.12 10.80 14.05
N GLY A 246 -0.03 10.11 13.99
CA GLY A 246 -1.20 10.47 14.76
C GLY A 246 -0.98 10.44 16.27
N GLU A 247 -0.12 9.54 16.76
CA GLU A 247 0.28 9.45 18.18
C GLU A 247 1.02 10.71 18.67
N THR A 248 1.68 11.42 17.75
CA THR A 248 2.51 12.59 18.05
C THR A 248 1.86 13.91 17.66
N THR A 249 0.65 13.85 17.08
CA THR A 249 -0.09 15.04 16.63
C THR A 249 -0.74 15.73 17.83
N SER A 250 -0.72 17.06 17.88
CA SER A 250 -1.41 17.82 18.95
C SER A 250 -2.87 18.10 18.60
N GLN A 251 -3.67 18.55 19.58
CA GLN A 251 -5.08 18.91 19.31
C GLN A 251 -5.18 20.12 18.37
N ALA A 252 -4.33 21.14 18.53
CA ALA A 252 -4.26 22.28 17.62
C ALA A 252 -4.08 21.86 16.15
N MET A 253 -3.16 20.94 15.90
CA MET A 253 -2.89 20.43 14.55
C MET A 253 -4.10 19.70 13.96
N ARG A 254 -4.81 18.91 14.79
CA ARG A 254 -6.03 18.23 14.36
C ARG A 254 -7.11 19.22 14.00
N ASP A 255 -7.32 20.22 14.84
CA ASP A 255 -8.36 21.23 14.68
C ASP A 255 -8.11 22.07 13.42
N ASP A 256 -6.87 22.46 13.14
CA ASP A 256 -6.47 23.14 11.91
C ASP A 256 -6.75 22.29 10.66
N PHE A 257 -6.43 20.99 10.71
CA PHE A 257 -6.63 20.07 9.59
C PHE A 257 -8.11 19.91 9.22
N VAL A 258 -9.00 19.78 10.23
CA VAL A 258 -10.43 19.54 10.00
C VAL A 258 -11.27 20.82 9.97
N SER A 259 -10.70 21.98 10.28
CA SER A 259 -11.35 23.29 10.26
C SER A 259 -11.96 23.61 8.88
N PRO A 260 -13.05 24.41 8.80
CA PRO A 260 -13.56 24.88 7.50
C PRO A 260 -12.51 25.61 6.65
N ASN A 261 -11.48 26.17 7.29
CA ASN A 261 -10.36 26.85 6.64
C ASN A 261 -9.18 25.92 6.32
N GLY A 262 -9.26 24.64 6.70
CA GLY A 262 -8.26 23.63 6.36
C GLY A 262 -8.17 23.38 4.85
N PHE A 263 -7.02 22.93 4.38
CA PHE A 263 -6.74 22.77 2.95
C PHE A 263 -7.70 21.79 2.25
N LEU A 264 -8.10 20.68 2.89
CA LEU A 264 -9.04 19.71 2.34
C LEU A 264 -10.47 20.29 2.23
N PRO A 265 -11.07 20.85 3.30
CA PRO A 265 -12.35 21.56 3.19
C PRO A 265 -12.36 22.68 2.14
N GLN A 266 -11.30 23.49 2.06
CA GLN A 266 -11.18 24.55 1.05
C GLN A 266 -11.08 23.99 -0.37
N TYR A 267 -10.35 22.90 -0.59
CA TYR A 267 -10.29 22.22 -1.88
C TYR A 267 -11.67 21.68 -2.31
N HIS A 268 -12.38 21.00 -1.43
CA HIS A 268 -13.73 20.51 -1.74
C HIS A 268 -14.71 21.65 -2.02
N LYS A 269 -14.60 22.75 -1.27
CA LYS A 269 -15.38 23.96 -1.53
C LYS A 269 -15.07 24.55 -2.91
N TYR A 270 -13.80 24.60 -3.31
CA TYR A 270 -13.40 25.02 -4.65
C TYR A 270 -14.04 24.16 -5.74
N LEU A 271 -14.00 22.83 -5.61
CA LEU A 271 -14.63 21.92 -6.58
C LEU A 271 -16.13 22.18 -6.74
N TRP A 272 -16.80 22.64 -5.67
CA TRP A 272 -18.20 23.03 -5.72
C TRP A 272 -18.42 24.41 -6.33
N GLU A 273 -17.84 25.46 -5.75
CA GLU A 273 -18.18 26.86 -6.02
C GLU A 273 -17.25 27.53 -7.04
N GLY A 274 -16.01 27.05 -7.14
CA GLY A 274 -14.90 27.71 -7.84
C GLY A 274 -14.78 27.41 -9.32
N MET A 275 -15.65 26.58 -9.92
CA MET A 275 -15.49 26.11 -11.30
C MET A 275 -15.66 27.20 -12.37
N LEU A 276 -16.30 28.34 -12.05
CA LEU A 276 -16.35 29.51 -12.92
C LEU A 276 -15.09 30.39 -12.83
N ASN A 277 -14.20 30.11 -11.88
CA ASN A 277 -12.86 30.68 -11.78
C ASN A 277 -11.82 29.54 -11.88
N PRO A 278 -11.65 28.95 -13.07
CA PRO A 278 -10.88 27.73 -13.23
C PRO A 278 -9.38 27.88 -12.88
N ASP A 279 -8.83 29.10 -12.93
CA ASP A 279 -7.43 29.33 -12.52
C ASP A 279 -7.22 29.19 -11.01
N GLY A 280 -8.28 29.33 -10.20
CA GLY A 280 -8.21 29.17 -8.75
C GLY A 280 -7.81 27.76 -8.30
N LEU A 281 -7.91 26.74 -9.18
CA LEU A 281 -7.58 25.35 -8.83
C LEU A 281 -6.13 25.20 -8.35
N ALA A 282 -5.21 25.97 -8.93
CA ALA A 282 -3.78 25.90 -8.60
C ALA A 282 -3.46 26.36 -7.16
N ALA A 283 -4.38 27.09 -6.50
CA ALA A 283 -4.23 27.44 -5.09
C ALA A 283 -4.54 26.27 -4.14
N HIS A 284 -5.17 25.20 -4.64
CA HIS A 284 -5.63 24.08 -3.84
C HIS A 284 -4.86 22.78 -4.13
N ILE A 285 -4.53 22.53 -5.40
CA ILE A 285 -3.79 21.34 -5.82
C ILE A 285 -2.60 21.68 -6.73
N ASP A 286 -1.56 20.86 -6.68
CA ASP A 286 -0.57 20.79 -7.75
C ASP A 286 -1.18 20.06 -8.95
N ILE A 287 -1.58 20.82 -9.96
CA ILE A 287 -2.25 20.28 -11.16
C ILE A 287 -1.41 19.20 -11.83
N GLY A 288 -0.07 19.36 -11.87
CA GLY A 288 0.84 18.38 -12.46
C GLY A 288 0.81 17.03 -11.76
N SER A 289 0.72 17.00 -10.42
CA SER A 289 0.72 15.77 -9.63
C SER A 289 -0.55 14.97 -9.81
N PHE A 290 -1.69 15.67 -9.81
CA PHE A 290 -2.98 15.05 -10.09
C PHE A 290 -3.04 14.56 -11.53
N ALA A 291 -2.47 15.30 -12.49
CA ALA A 291 -2.39 14.85 -13.88
C ALA A 291 -1.53 13.57 -14.00
N ASP A 292 -0.31 13.56 -13.46
CA ASP A 292 0.58 12.39 -13.52
C ASP A 292 -0.02 11.17 -12.81
N TYR A 293 -0.65 11.34 -11.64
CA TYR A 293 -1.35 10.28 -10.92
C TYR A 293 -2.52 9.71 -11.74
N MET A 294 -3.33 10.61 -12.32
CA MET A 294 -4.49 10.23 -13.11
C MET A 294 -4.08 9.48 -14.39
N LEU A 295 -3.10 9.99 -15.14
CA LEU A 295 -2.59 9.34 -16.35
C LEU A 295 -2.03 7.95 -16.05
N HIS A 296 -1.23 7.82 -14.99
CA HIS A 296 -0.66 6.54 -14.60
C HIS A 296 -1.73 5.53 -14.20
N THR A 297 -2.72 5.97 -13.41
CA THR A 297 -3.85 5.13 -12.98
C THR A 297 -4.71 4.65 -14.15
N GLU A 298 -5.06 5.58 -15.06
CA GLU A 298 -5.85 5.26 -16.25
C GLU A 298 -5.10 4.34 -17.20
N TRP A 299 -3.79 4.53 -17.34
CA TRP A 299 -2.95 3.72 -18.21
C TRP A 299 -2.72 2.32 -17.65
N SER A 300 -2.47 2.20 -16.35
CA SER A 300 -2.28 0.91 -15.71
C SER A 300 -3.58 0.11 -15.57
N LEU A 301 -4.73 0.76 -15.74
CA LEU A 301 -6.05 0.21 -15.40
C LEU A 301 -6.10 -0.28 -13.94
N ASN A 302 -5.47 0.46 -13.02
CA ASN A 302 -5.50 0.09 -11.61
C ASN A 302 -6.90 0.39 -11.06
N GLN A 303 -7.70 -0.67 -10.93
CA GLN A 303 -9.11 -0.59 -10.58
C GLN A 303 -9.39 -0.02 -9.19
N ASP A 304 -8.40 -0.08 -8.28
CA ASP A 304 -8.57 0.30 -6.88
C ASP A 304 -8.07 1.72 -6.61
N ALA A 305 -7.19 2.26 -7.45
CA ALA A 305 -6.39 3.47 -7.20
C ALA A 305 -7.16 4.79 -7.01
N TYR A 306 -8.45 4.85 -7.36
CA TYR A 306 -9.30 6.02 -7.07
C TYR A 306 -10.13 5.89 -5.78
N SER A 307 -9.95 4.80 -5.02
CA SER A 307 -10.71 4.53 -3.79
C SER A 307 -9.89 3.89 -2.67
N ARG A 308 -8.75 3.26 -3.00
CA ARG A 308 -7.86 2.53 -2.11
C ARG A 308 -6.42 2.76 -2.54
N SER A 309 -5.47 2.60 -1.62
CA SER A 309 -4.03 2.82 -1.90
C SER A 309 -3.73 4.19 -2.53
N MET A 310 -4.62 5.17 -2.30
CA MET A 310 -4.59 6.48 -2.94
C MET A 310 -3.95 7.49 -1.99
N TYR A 311 -2.66 7.74 -2.16
CA TYR A 311 -1.88 8.65 -1.33
C TYR A 311 -2.02 10.10 -1.81
N PHE A 312 -2.02 11.01 -0.84
CA PHE A 312 -1.88 12.44 -1.04
C PHE A 312 -0.96 13.03 0.02
N PHE A 313 -0.40 14.18 -0.28
CA PHE A 313 0.34 14.96 0.69
C PHE A 313 0.20 16.45 0.39
N LYS A 314 0.58 17.28 1.35
CA LYS A 314 0.72 18.72 1.21
C LYS A 314 2.03 19.10 1.88
N ASP A 315 2.93 19.74 1.16
CA ASP A 315 4.16 20.27 1.74
C ASP A 315 3.96 21.72 2.23
N ARG A 316 4.93 22.24 2.98
CA ARG A 316 4.94 23.64 3.42
C ARG A 316 4.95 24.57 2.20
N ASP A 317 4.10 25.58 2.23
CA ASP A 317 3.93 26.58 1.14
C ASP A 317 3.52 25.98 -0.22
N HIS A 318 3.13 24.72 -0.26
CA HIS A 318 2.68 24.03 -1.46
C HIS A 318 1.21 23.59 -1.35
N PRO A 319 0.51 23.52 -2.50
CA PRO A 319 -0.84 22.94 -2.56
C PRO A 319 -0.80 21.42 -2.35
N ILE A 320 -1.98 20.79 -2.35
CA ILE A 320 -2.10 19.33 -2.22
C ILE A 320 -1.53 18.64 -3.46
N GLU A 321 -0.75 17.59 -3.27
CA GLU A 321 -0.25 16.71 -4.32
C GLU A 321 -0.88 15.32 -4.25
N ALA A 322 -1.09 14.71 -5.42
CA ALA A 322 -1.52 13.33 -5.56
C ALA A 322 -0.32 12.39 -5.74
N GLY A 323 -0.35 11.26 -5.04
CA GLY A 323 0.70 10.25 -5.03
C GLY A 323 1.48 10.21 -3.72
N PRO A 324 2.55 9.39 -3.66
CA PRO A 324 3.02 8.49 -4.72
C PRO A 324 2.01 7.36 -5.01
N VAL A 325 2.09 6.79 -6.20
CA VAL A 325 1.25 5.64 -6.58
C VAL A 325 1.62 4.37 -5.82
N TRP A 326 0.66 3.46 -5.60
CA TRP A 326 0.84 2.23 -4.82
C TRP A 326 -0.08 1.08 -5.28
N ASP A 327 0.36 -0.16 -5.03
CA ASP A 327 -0.38 -1.43 -5.17
C ASP A 327 -0.95 -1.74 -6.58
N PHE A 328 -0.11 -2.32 -7.44
CA PHE A 328 -0.41 -2.60 -8.86
C PHE A 328 -0.47 -4.09 -9.20
N ASN A 329 -0.76 -4.94 -8.21
CA ASN A 329 -0.94 -6.38 -8.46
C ASN A 329 -2.16 -6.69 -9.34
N LEU A 330 -3.21 -5.85 -9.31
CA LEU A 330 -4.42 -5.94 -10.13
C LEU A 330 -4.46 -4.87 -11.24
N ALA A 331 -3.32 -4.69 -11.92
CA ALA A 331 -3.14 -3.73 -13.03
C ALA A 331 -2.57 -4.43 -14.27
N PHE A 332 -2.46 -3.70 -15.39
CA PHE A 332 -1.83 -4.16 -16.64
C PHE A 332 -2.38 -5.51 -17.12
N GLY A 333 -3.69 -5.53 -17.41
CA GLY A 333 -4.38 -6.73 -17.91
C GLY A 333 -4.83 -7.71 -16.82
N MET A 334 -4.75 -7.32 -15.54
CA MET A 334 -5.32 -8.07 -14.40
C MET A 334 -6.44 -7.29 -13.72
N GLY A 335 -7.24 -7.99 -12.92
CA GLY A 335 -8.37 -7.41 -12.19
C GLY A 335 -9.66 -7.31 -13.03
N ALA A 336 -10.73 -6.87 -12.38
CA ALA A 336 -12.06 -6.69 -12.96
C ALA A 336 -12.11 -5.59 -14.05
N LYS A 337 -11.13 -4.69 -14.09
CA LYS A 337 -11.02 -3.62 -15.10
C LYS A 337 -9.94 -3.85 -16.16
N ALA A 338 -9.36 -5.05 -16.23
CA ALA A 338 -8.27 -5.42 -17.13
C ALA A 338 -8.47 -5.06 -18.62
N ARG A 339 -9.72 -4.93 -19.08
CA ARG A 339 -10.09 -4.66 -20.48
C ARG A 339 -11.03 -3.45 -20.62
N ALA A 340 -11.02 -2.54 -19.66
CA ALA A 340 -11.91 -1.37 -19.71
C ALA A 340 -11.65 -0.53 -20.97
N GLN A 341 -12.71 -0.25 -21.73
CA GLN A 341 -12.70 0.63 -22.92
C GLN A 341 -13.30 2.01 -22.62
N ASN A 342 -13.30 2.38 -21.34
CA ASN A 342 -13.71 3.68 -20.85
C ASN A 342 -12.65 4.22 -19.88
N TRP A 343 -12.86 5.44 -19.42
CA TRP A 343 -12.05 6.07 -18.38
C TRP A 343 -12.52 5.62 -17.00
N LEU A 344 -11.61 5.16 -16.15
CA LEU A 344 -11.92 4.67 -14.81
C LEU A 344 -12.42 5.79 -13.89
N PHE A 345 -11.89 7.01 -14.03
CA PHE A 345 -12.25 8.17 -13.22
C PHE A 345 -13.74 8.55 -13.29
N GLN A 346 -14.48 8.09 -14.31
CA GLN A 346 -15.89 8.49 -14.51
C GLN A 346 -16.82 8.06 -13.38
N THR A 347 -16.42 7.07 -12.58
CA THR A 347 -17.16 6.64 -11.37
C THR A 347 -16.67 7.33 -10.09
N HIS A 348 -15.75 8.29 -10.19
CA HIS A 348 -15.14 8.97 -9.05
C HIS A 348 -15.37 10.48 -9.13
N GLU A 349 -16.25 10.98 -8.26
CA GLU A 349 -16.84 12.31 -8.36
C GLU A 349 -15.81 13.45 -8.38
N MET A 350 -14.82 13.39 -7.48
CA MET A 350 -13.72 14.37 -7.41
C MET A 350 -12.89 14.40 -8.70
N TRP A 351 -12.42 13.24 -9.16
CA TRP A 351 -11.58 13.12 -10.35
C TRP A 351 -12.34 13.51 -11.63
N LYS A 352 -13.61 13.09 -11.73
CA LYS A 352 -14.51 13.52 -12.79
C LYS A 352 -14.69 15.04 -12.79
N ARG A 353 -14.89 15.66 -11.62
CA ARG A 353 -15.03 17.12 -11.50
C ARG A 353 -13.77 17.87 -11.94
N LEU A 354 -12.57 17.34 -11.70
CA LEU A 354 -11.31 17.95 -12.17
C LEU A 354 -11.26 18.05 -13.70
N THR A 355 -11.77 17.06 -14.43
CA THR A 355 -11.85 17.12 -15.92
C THR A 355 -12.82 18.18 -16.45
N CYS A 356 -13.60 18.83 -15.59
CA CYS A 356 -14.43 19.97 -15.96
C CYS A 356 -13.66 21.31 -15.88
N ASN A 357 -12.44 21.31 -15.35
CA ASN A 357 -11.56 22.47 -15.33
C ASN A 357 -10.69 22.50 -16.59
N TYR A 358 -10.68 23.62 -17.32
CA TYR A 358 -9.96 23.73 -18.59
C TYR A 358 -8.45 23.53 -18.41
N LYS A 359 -7.86 24.12 -17.37
CA LYS A 359 -6.42 24.06 -17.12
C LYS A 359 -6.00 22.64 -16.75
N PHE A 360 -6.76 21.97 -15.88
CA PHE A 360 -6.50 20.58 -15.54
C PHE A 360 -6.55 19.67 -16.77
N THR A 361 -7.62 19.78 -17.58
CA THR A 361 -7.81 18.94 -18.78
C THR A 361 -6.71 19.17 -19.81
N SER A 362 -6.37 20.44 -20.05
CA SER A 362 -5.31 20.81 -20.99
C SER A 362 -3.95 20.30 -20.53
N VAL A 363 -3.62 20.42 -19.23
CA VAL A 363 -2.36 19.91 -18.67
C VAL A 363 -2.33 18.38 -18.76
N LEU A 364 -3.44 17.69 -18.47
CA LEU A 364 -3.55 16.24 -18.57
C LEU A 364 -3.26 15.74 -20.00
N ILE A 365 -3.84 16.39 -21.02
CA ILE A 365 -3.63 16.07 -22.43
C ILE A 365 -2.18 16.37 -22.86
N ALA A 366 -1.68 17.57 -22.55
CA ALA A 366 -0.33 17.99 -22.88
C ALA A 366 0.71 17.04 -22.25
N ARG A 367 0.49 16.69 -20.98
CA ARG A 367 1.36 15.82 -20.22
C ARG A 367 1.40 14.40 -20.76
N TRP A 368 0.25 13.81 -21.10
CA TRP A 368 0.18 12.49 -21.73
C TRP A 368 1.00 12.46 -23.02
N LYS A 369 0.75 13.40 -23.93
CA LYS A 369 1.45 13.48 -25.23
C LYS A 369 2.96 13.66 -25.05
N SER A 370 3.38 14.51 -24.11
CA SER A 370 4.79 14.73 -23.79
C SER A 370 5.48 13.44 -23.29
N LEU A 371 4.85 12.72 -22.35
CA LEU A 371 5.39 11.48 -21.81
C LEU A 371 5.41 10.37 -22.87
N ARG A 372 4.36 10.23 -23.67
CA ARG A 372 4.24 9.23 -24.74
C ARG A 372 5.23 9.44 -25.88
N ALA A 373 5.61 10.69 -26.17
CA ALA A 373 6.65 11.00 -27.13
C ALA A 373 8.07 10.68 -26.61
N THR A 374 8.23 10.37 -25.32
CA THR A 374 9.55 10.23 -24.67
C THR A 374 9.62 8.98 -23.80
N VAL A 375 9.55 9.14 -22.48
CA VAL A 375 9.86 8.11 -21.49
C VAL A 375 8.79 7.04 -21.35
N TRP A 376 7.57 7.30 -21.84
CA TRP A 376 6.47 6.34 -21.90
C TRP A 376 6.21 5.84 -23.32
N ALA A 377 7.12 6.02 -24.27
CA ALA A 377 6.98 5.45 -25.62
C ALA A 377 6.97 3.91 -25.58
N ASP A 378 6.31 3.28 -26.57
CA ASP A 378 6.14 1.81 -26.64
C ASP A 378 7.48 1.08 -26.54
N ASP A 379 8.50 1.54 -27.27
CA ASP A 379 9.85 0.97 -27.30
C ASP A 379 10.55 1.05 -25.94
N LYS A 380 10.33 2.12 -25.16
CA LYS A 380 10.90 2.27 -23.81
C LYS A 380 10.29 1.29 -22.82
N ILE A 381 8.98 1.07 -22.92
CA ILE A 381 8.26 0.11 -22.06
C ILE A 381 8.73 -1.31 -22.39
N GLU A 382 8.76 -1.67 -23.67
CA GLU A 382 9.22 -2.98 -24.13
C GLU A 382 10.67 -3.24 -23.74
N ALA A 383 11.56 -2.26 -23.94
CA ALA A 383 12.96 -2.37 -23.54
C ALA A 383 13.12 -2.58 -22.03
N PHE A 384 12.36 -1.83 -21.21
CA PHE A 384 12.40 -2.00 -19.76
C PHE A 384 11.91 -3.39 -19.32
N VAL A 385 10.77 -3.85 -19.84
CA VAL A 385 10.23 -5.17 -19.50
C VAL A 385 11.17 -6.29 -19.96
N THR A 386 11.73 -6.17 -21.17
CA THR A 386 12.72 -7.11 -21.72
C THR A 386 13.94 -7.21 -20.80
N ALA A 387 14.48 -6.08 -20.34
CA ALA A 387 15.60 -6.09 -19.40
C ALA A 387 15.21 -6.69 -18.03
N ALA A 388 14.03 -6.34 -17.51
CA ALA A 388 13.58 -6.76 -16.18
C ALA A 388 13.28 -8.27 -16.08
N ARG A 389 12.91 -8.93 -17.18
CA ARG A 389 12.60 -10.36 -17.19
C ARG A 389 13.81 -11.29 -17.30
N ILE A 390 14.95 -10.81 -17.82
CA ILE A 390 16.16 -11.62 -18.07
C ILE A 390 16.56 -12.52 -16.89
N PRO A 391 16.61 -12.03 -15.64
CA PRO A 391 16.95 -12.89 -14.51
C PRO A 391 15.98 -14.07 -14.37
N PHE A 392 14.68 -13.85 -14.53
CA PHE A 392 13.65 -14.87 -14.37
C PHE A 392 13.67 -15.88 -15.50
N ASP A 393 13.85 -15.44 -16.75
CA ASP A 393 13.95 -16.32 -17.91
C ASP A 393 15.05 -17.37 -17.70
N LYS A 394 16.19 -16.97 -17.11
CA LYS A 394 17.29 -17.88 -16.82
C LYS A 394 17.07 -18.70 -15.54
N MET A 395 16.58 -18.09 -14.46
CA MET A 395 16.39 -18.80 -13.17
C MET A 395 15.29 -19.86 -13.23
N LEU A 396 14.18 -19.59 -13.92
CA LEU A 396 13.05 -20.52 -14.01
C LEU A 396 13.38 -21.80 -14.79
N THR A 397 14.40 -21.81 -15.64
CA THR A 397 14.88 -23.04 -16.30
C THR A 397 15.42 -24.08 -15.32
N LYS A 398 15.77 -23.68 -14.09
CA LYS A 398 16.23 -24.57 -13.02
C LYS A 398 15.09 -25.33 -12.34
N CYS A 399 13.83 -24.98 -12.64
CA CYS A 399 12.67 -25.61 -12.01
C CYS A 399 12.51 -27.08 -12.44
N PRO A 400 12.41 -28.02 -11.48
CA PRO A 400 12.21 -29.43 -11.80
C PRO A 400 10.95 -29.66 -12.63
N HIS A 401 11.02 -30.56 -13.61
CA HIS A 401 9.89 -30.99 -14.44
C HIS A 401 9.11 -29.85 -15.12
N ASN A 402 9.77 -28.71 -15.37
CA ASN A 402 9.13 -27.50 -15.91
C ASN A 402 8.02 -26.91 -15.01
N ASP A 403 8.03 -27.22 -13.71
CA ASP A 403 7.08 -26.71 -12.73
C ASP A 403 7.52 -25.35 -12.16
N TRP A 404 7.55 -24.35 -13.05
CA TRP A 404 8.03 -23.01 -12.77
C TRP A 404 7.22 -22.25 -11.70
N MET A 405 5.99 -22.71 -11.42
CA MET A 405 5.09 -22.10 -10.43
C MET A 405 5.26 -22.65 -9.02
N SER A 406 5.99 -23.75 -8.85
CA SER A 406 6.19 -24.43 -7.57
C SER A 406 6.93 -23.59 -6.52
N SER A 407 6.95 -24.09 -5.28
CA SER A 407 7.71 -23.53 -4.16
C SER A 407 9.15 -24.06 -4.06
N GLN A 408 9.65 -24.75 -5.09
CA GLN A 408 11.04 -25.23 -5.11
C GLN A 408 12.02 -24.08 -5.34
N PRO A 409 13.27 -24.16 -4.85
CA PRO A 409 14.28 -23.13 -5.09
C PRO A 409 14.44 -22.81 -6.59
N SER A 410 14.63 -21.53 -6.91
CA SER A 410 14.62 -20.97 -8.28
C SER A 410 13.27 -20.93 -9.01
N CYS A 411 12.17 -21.38 -8.38
CA CYS A 411 10.81 -21.27 -8.94
C CYS A 411 10.04 -20.05 -8.42
N ALA A 412 9.03 -19.63 -9.17
CA ALA A 412 8.31 -18.38 -8.91
C ALA A 412 7.49 -18.40 -7.61
N HIS A 413 6.98 -19.58 -7.23
CA HIS A 413 6.01 -19.76 -6.16
C HIS A 413 4.80 -18.82 -6.34
N VAL A 414 3.98 -19.09 -7.34
CA VAL A 414 2.79 -18.30 -7.69
C VAL A 414 1.55 -19.19 -7.65
N ALA A 415 0.36 -18.61 -7.80
CA ALA A 415 -0.89 -19.36 -7.78
C ALA A 415 -0.91 -20.44 -8.88
N LEU A 416 -1.18 -21.69 -8.48
CA LEU A 416 -1.27 -22.84 -9.40
C LEU A 416 -2.47 -22.76 -10.36
N SER A 417 -3.39 -21.82 -10.15
CA SER A 417 -4.47 -21.51 -11.09
C SER A 417 -4.02 -20.68 -12.30
N THR A 418 -2.78 -20.19 -12.30
CA THR A 418 -2.16 -19.52 -13.45
C THR A 418 -2.08 -20.49 -14.63
N ARG A 419 -2.33 -19.98 -15.84
CA ARG A 419 -2.30 -20.77 -17.08
C ARG A 419 -1.17 -20.31 -17.99
N GLY A 420 -0.60 -21.23 -18.75
CA GLY A 420 0.48 -20.92 -19.69
C GLY A 420 1.85 -20.83 -19.02
N SER A 421 2.83 -20.43 -19.82
CA SER A 421 4.22 -20.22 -19.42
C SER A 421 4.43 -18.86 -18.75
N TYR A 422 5.62 -18.68 -18.15
CA TYR A 422 6.07 -17.35 -17.71
C TYR A 422 6.06 -16.32 -18.86
N ASP A 423 6.49 -16.74 -20.05
CA ASP A 423 6.48 -15.91 -21.26
C ASP A 423 5.08 -15.41 -21.60
N ASP A 424 4.07 -16.29 -21.55
CA ASP A 424 2.68 -15.93 -21.79
C ASP A 424 2.20 -14.86 -20.80
N GLN A 425 2.61 -14.97 -19.53
CA GLN A 425 2.23 -14.01 -18.49
C GLN A 425 2.84 -12.62 -18.72
N VAL A 426 4.12 -12.56 -19.09
CA VAL A 426 4.81 -11.31 -19.40
C VAL A 426 4.26 -10.70 -20.69
N ASN A 427 4.07 -11.50 -21.74
CA ASN A 427 3.54 -11.05 -23.02
C ASN A 427 2.10 -10.51 -22.89
N ALA A 428 1.26 -11.16 -22.08
CA ALA A 428 -0.09 -10.67 -21.78
C ALA A 428 -0.07 -9.32 -21.05
N MET A 429 0.85 -9.14 -20.09
CA MET A 429 1.03 -7.86 -19.39
C MET A 429 1.47 -6.75 -20.36
N VAL A 430 2.50 -6.98 -21.18
CA VAL A 430 2.99 -6.01 -22.16
C VAL A 430 1.90 -5.63 -23.15
N THR A 431 1.21 -6.64 -23.72
CA THR A 431 0.12 -6.43 -24.67
C THR A 431 -0.97 -5.55 -24.07
N ALA A 432 -1.39 -5.81 -22.83
CA ALA A 432 -2.39 -5.00 -22.14
C ALA A 432 -1.92 -3.57 -21.91
N THR A 433 -0.68 -3.38 -21.44
CA THR A 433 -0.08 -2.06 -21.20
C THR A 433 -0.03 -1.22 -22.48
N LEU A 434 0.47 -1.77 -23.58
CA LEU A 434 0.58 -1.06 -24.85
C LEU A 434 -0.79 -0.81 -25.49
N SER A 435 -1.70 -1.78 -25.40
CA SER A 435 -3.06 -1.63 -25.93
C SER A 435 -3.80 -0.48 -25.23
N ARG A 436 -3.66 -0.36 -23.90
CA ARG A 436 -4.26 0.75 -23.16
C ARG A 436 -3.60 2.08 -23.50
N ALA A 437 -2.27 2.14 -23.63
CA ALA A 437 -1.58 3.36 -24.07
C ALA A 437 -2.11 3.85 -25.43
N ARG A 438 -2.19 2.97 -26.43
CA ARG A 438 -2.71 3.31 -27.77
C ARG A 438 -4.18 3.71 -27.73
N TRP A 439 -4.98 3.07 -26.88
CA TRP A 439 -6.36 3.51 -26.65
C TRP A 439 -6.39 4.94 -26.09
N MET A 440 -5.56 5.25 -25.08
CA MET A 440 -5.47 6.60 -24.53
C MET A 440 -4.96 7.61 -25.58
N ASP A 441 -3.97 7.26 -26.40
CA ASP A 441 -3.50 8.10 -27.51
C ASP A 441 -4.65 8.54 -28.44
N ALA A 442 -5.58 7.63 -28.73
CA ALA A 442 -6.73 7.89 -29.59
C ALA A 442 -7.89 8.64 -28.90
N HIS A 443 -7.94 8.68 -27.56
CA HIS A 443 -9.09 9.20 -26.80
C HIS A 443 -8.75 10.37 -25.88
N ILE A 444 -7.48 10.69 -25.64
CA ILE A 444 -7.09 11.70 -24.64
C ILE A 444 -7.68 13.09 -24.95
N GLU A 445 -7.75 13.46 -26.23
CA GLU A 445 -8.32 14.74 -26.66
C GLU A 445 -9.85 14.78 -26.50
N SER A 446 -10.52 13.62 -26.41
CA SER A 446 -11.97 13.56 -26.16
C SER A 446 -12.35 13.95 -24.73
N LEU A 447 -11.36 14.23 -23.87
CA LEU A 447 -11.61 14.81 -22.55
C LEU A 447 -12.09 16.26 -22.66
N TYR A 448 -11.75 16.95 -23.74
CA TYR A 448 -12.42 18.19 -24.12
C TYR A 448 -13.86 17.90 -24.54
N GLN A 449 -14.83 18.55 -23.88
CA GLN A 449 -16.24 18.27 -24.09
C GLN A 449 -17.15 19.43 -23.64
N PRO A 450 -18.39 19.49 -24.17
CA PRO A 450 -19.45 20.28 -23.54
C PRO A 450 -19.71 19.78 -22.12
N LEU A 451 -19.83 20.72 -21.18
CA LEU A 451 -20.08 20.42 -19.79
C LEU A 451 -21.57 20.50 -19.49
N SER A 452 -22.01 19.61 -18.60
CA SER A 452 -23.39 19.54 -18.14
C SER A 452 -23.42 19.06 -16.70
N ALA A 453 -24.59 19.14 -16.06
CA ALA A 453 -24.80 18.54 -14.75
C ALA A 453 -24.39 17.05 -14.72
N ARG A 454 -24.66 16.29 -15.79
CA ARG A 454 -24.29 14.87 -15.87
C ARG A 454 -22.78 14.64 -15.96
N VAL A 455 -22.08 15.49 -16.71
CA VAL A 455 -20.62 15.40 -16.91
C VAL A 455 -19.86 15.91 -15.69
N CYS A 456 -20.40 16.92 -14.99
CA CYS A 456 -19.72 17.61 -13.89
C CYS A 456 -20.42 17.48 -12.54
N MET A 457 -21.15 16.40 -12.26
CA MET A 457 -21.75 16.12 -10.95
C MET A 457 -22.90 17.04 -10.50
N GLY A 458 -23.46 17.89 -11.37
CA GLY A 458 -24.74 18.59 -11.13
C GLY A 458 -24.76 19.59 -9.96
N VAL A 459 -23.61 19.88 -9.37
CA VAL A 459 -23.45 20.75 -8.21
C VAL A 459 -22.70 22.03 -8.56
N GLY A 460 -23.06 23.12 -7.89
CA GLY A 460 -22.51 24.45 -8.13
C GLY A 460 -22.72 24.94 -9.56
N ARG A 461 -22.11 26.08 -9.89
CA ARG A 461 -22.10 26.62 -11.26
C ARG A 461 -20.89 26.07 -12.00
N ILE A 462 -21.06 25.74 -13.28
CA ILE A 462 -20.01 25.18 -14.14
C ILE A 462 -19.90 25.99 -15.44
N PRO A 463 -18.71 26.00 -16.09
CA PRO A 463 -18.58 26.57 -17.42
C PRO A 463 -19.34 25.73 -18.46
N LYS A 464 -19.51 26.24 -19.68
CA LYS A 464 -20.16 25.52 -20.79
C LYS A 464 -19.23 24.47 -21.41
N TYR A 465 -17.93 24.73 -21.40
CA TYR A 465 -16.89 23.87 -21.97
C TYR A 465 -15.66 23.88 -21.06
N ASN A 466 -14.85 22.84 -21.15
CA ASN A 466 -13.52 22.78 -20.52
C ASN A 466 -12.39 23.12 -21.51
N CYS A 467 -12.66 23.94 -22.53
CA CYS A 467 -11.66 24.33 -23.53
C CYS A 467 -10.72 25.42 -23.05
N GLY A 468 -11.29 26.58 -22.69
CA GLY A 468 -10.55 27.80 -22.43
C GLY A 468 -10.85 28.41 -21.07
N ARG A 469 -10.11 29.47 -20.74
CA ARG A 469 -10.16 30.18 -19.46
C ARG A 469 -11.54 30.73 -19.12
N ASP A 470 -12.26 31.23 -20.12
CA ASP A 470 -13.60 31.80 -19.97
C ASP A 470 -14.70 30.73 -19.82
N GLY A 471 -14.37 29.46 -20.11
CA GLY A 471 -15.29 28.34 -20.07
C GLY A 471 -16.47 28.42 -21.05
N ASN A 472 -16.46 29.34 -22.02
CA ASN A 472 -17.50 29.53 -23.02
C ASN A 472 -17.04 29.22 -24.43
N ASP A 473 -15.73 29.19 -24.67
CA ASP A 473 -15.11 28.75 -25.91
C ASP A 473 -15.27 27.25 -26.15
N ASN A 474 -15.56 26.85 -27.38
CA ASN A 474 -15.73 25.46 -27.81
C ASN A 474 -14.72 25.02 -28.90
N GLY A 475 -13.75 25.87 -29.28
CA GLY A 475 -12.83 25.58 -30.38
C GLY A 475 -11.97 24.33 -30.15
N CYS A 476 -11.75 23.94 -28.89
CA CYS A 476 -11.01 22.73 -28.56
C CYS A 476 -11.70 21.44 -29.02
N LEU A 477 -13.02 21.49 -29.26
CA LEU A 477 -13.80 20.33 -29.71
C LEU A 477 -13.51 19.98 -31.18
N SER A 478 -13.09 20.96 -31.99
CA SER A 478 -12.75 20.76 -33.40
C SER A 478 -11.25 20.85 -33.67
N ASN A 479 -10.52 21.65 -32.89
CA ASN A 479 -9.08 21.83 -32.98
C ASN A 479 -8.46 21.88 -31.57
N PRO A 480 -8.22 20.72 -30.93
CA PRO A 480 -7.75 20.66 -29.54
C PRO A 480 -6.29 21.12 -29.37
N LYS A 481 -5.46 21.00 -30.41
CA LYS A 481 -4.01 21.22 -30.33
C LYS A 481 -3.59 22.58 -29.76
N PRO A 482 -4.12 23.72 -30.25
CA PRO A 482 -3.79 25.02 -29.68
C PRO A 482 -4.11 25.17 -28.19
N TYR A 483 -5.06 24.41 -27.64
CA TYR A 483 -5.48 24.55 -26.25
C TYR A 483 -4.53 23.85 -25.29
N TYR A 484 -4.16 22.60 -25.58
CA TYR A 484 -3.22 21.88 -24.72
C TYR A 484 -1.77 22.35 -24.93
N GLU A 485 -1.41 22.91 -26.09
CA GLU A 485 -0.09 23.52 -26.29
C GLU A 485 0.05 24.89 -25.64
N ALA A 486 -1.06 25.58 -25.33
CA ALA A 486 -1.05 26.88 -24.67
C ALA A 486 -0.87 26.82 -23.15
N VAL A 487 -0.99 25.63 -22.53
CA VAL A 487 -0.80 25.49 -21.08
C VAL A 487 0.61 25.07 -20.72
N GLU A 488 1.11 25.66 -19.64
CA GLU A 488 2.36 25.24 -19.03
C GLU A 488 2.14 24.00 -18.15
N ILE A 489 2.98 22.97 -18.33
CA ILE A 489 3.04 21.82 -17.42
C ILE A 489 3.76 22.29 -16.15
N PRO A 490 3.12 22.25 -14.96
CA PRO A 490 3.75 22.72 -13.74
C PRO A 490 5.06 21.97 -13.44
N PRO A 491 6.09 22.67 -12.93
CA PRO A 491 7.33 22.01 -12.53
C PRO A 491 7.08 21.05 -11.37
N ILE A 492 7.85 19.96 -11.33
CA ILE A 492 7.74 18.98 -10.26
C ILE A 492 8.38 19.56 -9.00
N ARG A 493 7.66 19.53 -7.88
CA ARG A 493 8.16 19.95 -6.56
C ARG A 493 9.42 19.15 -6.21
N LYS A 494 10.45 19.85 -5.73
CA LYS A 494 11.63 19.22 -5.14
C LYS A 494 11.32 18.76 -3.71
N ALA A 495 11.84 17.60 -3.31
CA ALA A 495 11.73 17.12 -1.94
C ALA A 495 12.19 18.21 -0.95
N ASN A 496 11.37 18.45 0.07
CA ASN A 496 11.65 19.40 1.15
C ASN A 496 11.91 18.60 2.42
N SER A 497 12.86 19.03 3.23
CA SER A 497 13.14 18.41 4.54
C SER A 497 13.51 19.45 5.57
N ALA A 498 12.96 20.66 5.40
CA ALA A 498 13.12 21.75 6.34
C ALA A 498 12.71 21.30 7.75
N LYS A 499 13.61 21.51 8.71
CA LYS A 499 13.38 21.26 10.12
C LYS A 499 12.60 22.40 10.76
N CYS A 500 12.02 22.11 11.91
CA CYS A 500 11.41 23.15 12.72
C CYS A 500 12.48 23.90 13.51
N ASN A 501 12.42 25.23 13.47
CA ASN A 501 13.44 26.10 14.02
C ASN A 501 12.90 26.97 15.17
N GLY A 502 11.58 27.15 15.27
CA GLY A 502 10.95 27.94 16.32
C GLY A 502 10.60 27.13 17.58
N PRO A 503 10.48 27.77 18.76
CA PRO A 503 10.05 27.08 19.96
C PRO A 503 8.59 26.62 19.84
N ALA A 504 8.33 25.38 20.28
CA ALA A 504 6.97 24.87 20.40
C ALA A 504 6.18 25.66 21.46
N PRO A 505 4.89 25.95 21.23
CA PRO A 505 4.01 26.44 22.29
C PRO A 505 3.93 25.43 23.44
N LEU A 506 3.96 25.94 24.67
CA LEU A 506 4.00 25.13 25.90
C LEU A 506 2.60 24.74 26.41
N ASP A 507 1.54 25.33 25.87
CA ASP A 507 0.19 25.03 26.31
C ASP A 507 -0.23 23.61 25.91
N ALA A 508 -1.15 23.02 26.69
CA ALA A 508 -1.56 21.63 26.54
C ALA A 508 -2.22 21.33 25.19
N HIS A 509 -2.82 22.33 24.52
CA HIS A 509 -3.49 22.15 23.23
C HIS A 509 -2.47 21.91 22.09
N HIS A 510 -1.24 22.38 22.30
CA HIS A 510 -0.11 22.20 21.39
C HIS A 510 0.81 21.02 21.74
N GLN A 511 0.57 20.29 22.82
CA GLN A 511 1.34 19.09 23.17
C GLN A 511 0.83 17.83 22.42
N PRO A 512 1.70 16.83 22.17
CA PRO A 512 1.30 15.54 21.62
C PRO A 512 0.15 14.92 22.42
N SER A 513 -0.86 14.40 21.73
CA SER A 513 -1.99 13.74 22.38
C SER A 513 -2.67 12.76 21.46
N VAL A 514 -3.22 11.69 22.02
CA VAL A 514 -4.09 10.75 21.32
C VAL A 514 -5.52 11.29 21.35
N ASP A 515 -6.14 11.40 20.17
CA ASP A 515 -7.56 11.73 20.04
C ASP A 515 -8.35 10.46 19.67
N PRO A 516 -9.21 9.95 20.59
CA PRO A 516 -10.05 8.78 20.32
C PRO A 516 -11.05 8.98 19.17
N CYS A 517 -11.30 10.21 18.72
CA CYS A 517 -12.11 10.51 17.53
C CYS A 517 -11.36 10.29 16.22
N TRP A 518 -10.04 10.27 16.28
CA TRP A 518 -9.18 9.95 15.13
C TRP A 518 -8.69 8.52 15.17
N LEU A 519 -8.56 7.90 16.35
CA LEU A 519 -8.08 6.53 16.47
C LEU A 519 -9.16 5.51 16.08
N ALA A 520 -8.92 4.77 15.00
CA ALA A 520 -9.83 3.75 14.51
C ALA A 520 -9.70 2.44 15.29
N VAL A 521 -10.84 1.80 15.55
CA VAL A 521 -10.92 0.58 16.39
C VAL A 521 -11.09 -0.70 15.58
N GLY A 522 -11.00 -0.61 14.25
CA GLY A 522 -11.12 -1.75 13.35
C GLY A 522 -11.83 -1.41 12.05
N ARG A 523 -12.08 -2.44 11.24
CA ARG A 523 -12.86 -2.32 10.01
C ARG A 523 -14.34 -2.14 10.33
N TYR A 524 -14.98 -1.22 9.60
CA TYR A 524 -16.44 -1.12 9.53
C TYR A 524 -17.06 -2.50 9.27
N GLY A 525 -18.12 -2.83 10.03
CA GLY A 525 -19.02 -3.93 9.71
C GLY A 525 -18.63 -5.34 10.19
N LYS A 526 -17.46 -5.55 10.82
CA LYS A 526 -17.15 -6.88 11.42
C LYS A 526 -17.95 -7.16 12.70
N ALA A 527 -18.32 -6.10 13.42
CA ALA A 527 -19.23 -6.12 14.56
C ALA A 527 -20.18 -4.94 14.38
N TRP A 528 -21.42 -5.19 13.96
CA TRP A 528 -22.38 -4.14 13.62
C TRP A 528 -22.71 -3.20 14.80
N TRP A 529 -22.40 -3.63 16.03
CA TRP A 529 -22.59 -2.87 17.26
C TRP A 529 -21.42 -1.96 17.64
N LEU A 530 -20.23 -2.10 17.02
CA LEU A 530 -19.08 -1.24 17.32
C LEU A 530 -19.07 -0.01 16.42
N THR A 531 -18.86 1.16 17.04
CA THR A 531 -18.57 2.39 16.31
C THR A 531 -17.11 2.39 15.81
N PRO A 532 -16.77 3.17 14.76
CA PRO A 532 -15.43 3.16 14.17
C PRO A 532 -14.34 3.81 15.05
N THR A 533 -14.73 4.57 16.07
CA THR A 533 -13.88 5.41 16.94
C THR A 533 -14.35 5.30 18.39
N CYS A 534 -13.75 6.03 19.34
CA CYS A 534 -14.15 5.98 20.77
C CYS A 534 -14.18 4.56 21.34
N SER A 535 -13.10 3.81 21.13
CA SER A 535 -12.95 2.42 21.60
C SER A 535 -14.09 1.47 21.19
N GLY A 536 -14.92 1.87 20.23
CA GLY A 536 -16.06 1.11 19.70
C GLY A 536 -17.39 1.34 20.41
N PHE A 537 -17.46 2.24 21.40
CA PHE A 537 -18.64 2.40 22.27
C PHE A 537 -19.07 3.86 22.45
N GLY A 538 -18.75 4.69 21.47
CA GLY A 538 -19.16 6.09 21.42
C GLY A 538 -19.07 6.65 20.02
N TRP A 539 -19.53 7.87 19.84
CA TRP A 539 -19.45 8.56 18.56
C TRP A 539 -18.74 9.90 18.72
N CYS A 540 -18.25 10.46 17.62
CA CYS A 540 -17.57 11.75 17.62
C CYS A 540 -18.33 12.78 16.79
N PRO A 541 -18.62 13.96 17.35
CA PRO A 541 -19.07 15.09 16.55
C PRO A 541 -17.99 15.48 15.56
N GLN A 542 -18.40 16.03 14.43
CA GLN A 542 -17.49 16.40 13.34
C GLN A 542 -16.77 17.73 13.61
N GLY A 543 -15.59 17.91 12.98
CA GLY A 543 -14.88 19.17 13.00
C GLY A 543 -13.96 19.37 14.22
N PRO A 544 -13.46 20.60 14.40
CA PRO A 544 -12.47 20.91 15.44
C PRO A 544 -13.05 20.77 16.85
N GLY A 545 -12.22 20.36 17.81
CA GLY A 545 -12.60 20.19 19.20
C GLY A 545 -13.52 18.99 19.48
N ALA A 546 -13.65 18.06 18.53
CA ALA A 546 -14.47 16.88 18.69
C ALA A 546 -14.07 16.06 19.93
N LYS A 547 -15.06 15.67 20.75
CA LYS A 547 -14.87 14.80 21.90
C LYS A 547 -15.76 13.58 21.79
N CYS A 548 -15.26 12.44 22.24
CA CYS A 548 -16.06 11.21 22.28
C CYS A 548 -17.31 11.37 23.13
N GLN A 549 -18.44 11.03 22.55
CA GLN A 549 -19.72 10.91 23.23
C GLN A 549 -20.03 9.43 23.46
N CYS A 550 -19.86 9.01 24.71
CA CYS A 550 -19.99 7.62 25.09
C CYS A 550 -21.43 7.15 25.18
N THR A 551 -21.64 5.89 24.82
CA THR A 551 -22.92 5.19 24.94
C THR A 551 -22.86 4.15 26.06
N ALA A 552 -24.00 3.54 26.39
CA ALA A 552 -24.09 2.44 27.38
C ALA A 552 -23.49 2.77 28.77
N GLY A 553 -23.68 4.00 29.25
CA GLY A 553 -23.28 4.41 30.60
C GLY A 553 -21.77 4.59 30.82
N ARG A 554 -20.96 4.50 29.77
CA ARG A 554 -19.50 4.69 29.85
C ARG A 554 -19.14 6.15 30.04
N LYS A 555 -18.08 6.43 30.80
CA LYS A 555 -17.65 7.79 31.17
C LYS A 555 -16.15 8.05 30.99
N THR A 556 -15.40 7.08 30.43
CA THR A 556 -13.98 7.24 30.12
C THR A 556 -13.79 8.19 28.94
N PHE A 557 -12.62 8.81 28.83
CA PHE A 557 -12.34 9.80 27.77
C PHE A 557 -12.43 9.22 26.35
N ASP A 558 -12.20 7.92 26.20
CA ASP A 558 -12.23 7.17 24.95
C ASP A 558 -13.42 6.19 24.87
N CYS A 559 -14.32 6.18 25.85
CA CYS A 559 -15.43 5.22 25.95
C CYS A 559 -15.01 3.74 26.06
N SER A 560 -13.76 3.45 26.45
CA SER A 560 -13.36 2.10 26.88
C SER A 560 -14.19 1.62 28.09
N ALA A 561 -14.28 0.30 28.27
CA ALA A 561 -14.86 -0.24 29.49
C ALA A 561 -13.94 0.14 30.66
N PRO A 562 -14.47 0.53 31.84
CA PRO A 562 -13.64 0.61 33.03
C PRO A 562 -12.95 -0.75 33.20
N ALA A 563 -11.65 -0.74 33.45
CA ALA A 563 -10.91 -1.98 33.72
C ALA A 563 -11.70 -2.78 34.78
N PRO A 564 -11.93 -4.09 34.60
CA PRO A 564 -12.65 -4.85 35.59
C PRO A 564 -11.93 -4.72 36.93
N ALA A 565 -12.59 -4.12 37.91
CA ALA A 565 -12.19 -4.26 39.31
C ALA A 565 -12.17 -5.77 39.57
N HIS A 566 -11.01 -6.30 39.94
CA HIS A 566 -10.67 -7.72 40.07
C HIS A 566 -10.20 -8.42 38.79
N MET A 567 -9.00 -8.09 38.32
CA MET A 567 -8.06 -9.16 37.96
C MET A 567 -7.49 -9.71 39.28
N VAL A 568 -8.06 -10.81 39.76
CA VAL A 568 -7.31 -11.70 40.64
C VAL A 568 -6.20 -12.27 39.77
N ILE A 569 -4.96 -11.83 40.03
CA ILE A 569 -3.78 -12.57 39.62
C ILE A 569 -3.89 -13.90 40.37
N VAL A 570 -4.44 -14.93 39.74
CA VAL A 570 -4.17 -16.29 40.17
C VAL A 570 -2.76 -16.59 39.67
N ALA A 571 -1.78 -16.27 40.50
CA ALA A 571 -0.47 -16.86 40.39
C ALA A 571 -0.68 -18.37 40.52
N SER A 572 -0.40 -19.12 39.46
CA SER A 572 -0.35 -20.57 39.56
C SER A 572 0.84 -20.93 40.44
N ALA A 573 0.57 -21.17 41.72
CA ALA A 573 1.47 -21.94 42.56
C ALA A 573 1.25 -23.42 42.22
N GLU A 574 2.31 -24.09 41.82
CA GLU A 574 2.42 -25.54 41.75
C GLU A 574 2.05 -26.17 43.11
N ASN A 575 1.16 -27.17 43.12
CA ASN A 575 1.47 -28.55 43.52
C ASN A 575 0.21 -29.44 43.68
N PRO A 576 0.39 -30.79 43.68
CA PRO A 576 -0.57 -31.74 43.11
C PRO A 576 -1.49 -32.41 44.16
N VAL A 577 -2.29 -33.40 43.69
CA VAL A 577 -3.16 -34.35 44.44
C VAL A 577 -4.58 -33.79 44.68
N ASN A 578 -5.72 -34.46 44.44
CA ASN A 578 -6.07 -35.87 44.60
C ASN A 578 -7.26 -36.27 43.70
N MET A 579 -7.20 -37.44 43.07
CA MET A 579 -8.33 -38.08 42.39
C MET A 579 -9.13 -38.95 43.37
N SER A 580 -10.35 -38.53 43.74
CA SER A 580 -11.41 -39.43 44.25
C SER A 580 -12.73 -38.69 44.50
N ASN A 581 -13.65 -38.67 43.53
CA ASN A 581 -15.08 -38.50 43.83
C ASN A 581 -15.97 -39.06 42.68
N PRO A 582 -16.81 -40.10 42.92
CA PRO A 582 -17.50 -40.84 41.85
C PRO A 582 -18.84 -40.24 41.35
N LEU A 583 -19.11 -38.94 41.56
CA LEU A 583 -20.40 -38.32 41.19
C LEU A 583 -20.42 -37.62 39.81
N VAL A 584 -19.36 -37.72 39.01
CA VAL A 584 -19.27 -37.05 37.68
C VAL A 584 -19.87 -37.92 36.54
N TRP A 585 -20.27 -39.15 36.81
CA TRP A 585 -20.69 -40.10 35.76
C TRP A 585 -22.17 -40.09 35.37
N ALA A 586 -23.01 -39.22 35.94
CA ALA A 586 -24.44 -39.13 35.57
C ALA A 586 -24.78 -37.98 34.58
N GLY A 587 -23.86 -37.03 34.36
CA GLY A 587 -24.12 -35.86 33.49
C GLY A 587 -23.75 -36.05 32.01
N ALA A 588 -22.90 -37.04 31.69
CA ALA A 588 -22.36 -37.21 30.33
C ALA A 588 -23.27 -38.03 29.38
N ALA A 589 -24.24 -38.79 29.90
CA ALA A 589 -25.11 -39.65 29.08
C ALA A 589 -26.31 -38.91 28.46
N VAL A 590 -26.72 -37.76 29.01
CA VAL A 590 -27.90 -37.01 28.52
C VAL A 590 -27.53 -36.00 27.41
N ALA A 591 -26.28 -35.53 27.35
CA ALA A 591 -25.82 -34.58 26.34
C ALA A 591 -25.55 -35.22 24.95
N LEU A 592 -25.33 -36.54 24.89
CA LEU A 592 -25.02 -37.24 23.63
C LEU A 592 -26.27 -37.61 22.79
N ALA A 593 -27.46 -37.65 23.39
CA ALA A 593 -28.71 -37.92 22.65
C ALA A 593 -29.27 -36.69 21.92
N ALA A 594 -28.97 -35.48 22.39
CA ALA A 594 -29.46 -34.23 21.77
C ALA A 594 -28.68 -33.82 20.50
N ILE A 595 -27.44 -34.28 20.35
CA ILE A 595 -26.58 -33.92 19.22
C ILE A 595 -26.92 -34.76 17.97
N ALA A 596 -27.40 -36.00 18.12
CA ALA A 596 -27.77 -36.85 16.99
C ALA A 596 -29.04 -36.40 16.23
N ALA A 597 -29.99 -35.72 16.91
CA ALA A 597 -31.23 -35.25 16.28
C ALA A 597 -31.05 -33.98 15.43
N LEU A 598 -30.03 -33.16 15.71
CA LEU A 598 -29.74 -31.92 14.96
C LEU A 598 -29.03 -32.17 13.61
N PHE A 599 -28.28 -33.26 13.49
CA PHE A 599 -27.59 -33.64 12.24
C PHE A 599 -28.53 -34.22 11.16
N ALA A 600 -29.71 -34.73 11.53
CA ALA A 600 -30.68 -35.27 10.57
C ALA A 600 -31.53 -34.17 9.87
N VAL A 601 -31.68 -32.99 10.49
CA VAL A 601 -32.53 -31.90 9.95
C VAL A 601 -31.78 -30.97 9.00
N GLN A 602 -30.46 -30.80 9.15
CA GLN A 602 -29.65 -29.95 8.23
C GLN A 602 -29.30 -30.63 6.90
N ARG A 603 -29.35 -31.97 6.80
CA ARG A 603 -28.99 -32.68 5.55
C ARG A 603 -30.10 -32.63 4.47
N LYS A 604 -31.33 -32.19 4.81
CA LYS A 604 -32.47 -32.12 3.89
C LYS A 604 -32.71 -30.74 3.25
N ARG A 605 -31.88 -29.72 3.55
CA ARG A 605 -32.00 -28.34 3.01
C ARG A 605 -30.91 -27.95 1.99
N ARG A 606 -30.04 -28.85 1.55
CA ARG A 606 -28.91 -28.56 0.64
C ARG A 606 -29.04 -29.11 -0.79
N THR A 607 -30.23 -29.53 -1.22
CA THR A 607 -30.46 -30.08 -2.58
C THR A 607 -31.44 -29.29 -3.45
N LEU A 608 -31.58 -27.98 -3.26
CA LEU A 608 -32.23 -27.12 -4.26
C LEU A 608 -31.58 -25.73 -4.33
N GLY A 609 -31.13 -25.38 -5.55
CA GLY A 609 -30.93 -24.01 -6.02
C GLY A 609 -29.49 -23.53 -5.99
N TYR A 610 -28.82 -23.52 -7.16
CA TYR A 610 -28.12 -22.35 -7.71
C TYR A 610 -27.74 -22.67 -9.17
N ALA A 611 -28.67 -22.37 -10.08
CA ALA A 611 -28.35 -21.97 -11.44
C ALA A 611 -28.45 -20.43 -11.49
N THR A 612 -27.55 -19.80 -12.27
CA THR A 612 -27.48 -18.36 -12.59
C THR A 612 -27.26 -17.37 -11.45
N LEU A 613 -25.99 -16.97 -11.24
CA LEU A 613 -25.44 -15.63 -11.50
C LEU A 613 -23.96 -15.58 -11.17
#